data_AF-A0A850CBR8-F1
#
_entry.id   AF-A0A850CBR8-F1
#
_cell.length_a   1.000
_cell.length_b   1.000
_cell.length_c   1.000
_cell.angle_alpha   90.00
_cell.angle_beta   90.00
_cell.angle_gamma   90.00
#
_symmetry.space_group_name_H-M   'P 1'
#
loop_
_entity.id
_entity.type
_entity.pdbx_description
1 polymer ?
#
loop_
_entity_poly.entity_id
_entity_poly.type
_entity_poly.pdbx_seq_one_letter_code
_entity_poly.pdbx_strand_id
1 'polypeptide(L)' 'VVTGNYRAWRHFIAMRASEHADVEIRALAVECLKQLKDKAANVFADFQIAKLDDGTEVASSPYVTEG' A
#
# COMPACT_ATOMS: atom_id res chain seq x y z
N VAL A 1 14.41 10.13 -6.41
CA VAL A 1 14.67 8.83 -5.75
C VAL A 1 14.11 8.92 -4.34
N VAL A 2 13.30 7.94 -3.93
CA VAL A 2 12.73 7.86 -2.58
C VAL A 2 13.26 6.59 -1.92
N THR A 3 13.78 6.72 -0.70
CA THR A 3 14.33 5.61 0.07
C THR A 3 13.70 5.62 1.45
N GLY A 4 13.38 4.43 1.98
CA GLY A 4 12.74 4.29 3.28
C GLY A 4 12.96 2.91 3.86
N ASN A 5 12.95 2.80 5.19
CA ASN A 5 12.92 1.51 5.85
C ASN A 5 11.52 0.88 5.73
N TYR A 6 11.39 -0.42 6.05
CA TYR A 6 10.11 -1.11 5.90
C TYR A 6 8.97 -0.51 6.73
N ARG A 7 9.26 0.04 7.91
CA ARG A 7 8.22 0.69 8.74
C ARG A 7 7.67 1.93 8.04
N ALA A 8 8.53 2.76 7.45
CA ALA A 8 8.14 3.93 6.69
C ALA A 8 7.30 3.54 5.46
N TRP A 9 7.71 2.51 4.73
CA TRP A 9 6.94 1.99 3.60
C TRP A 9 5.57 1.45 4.00
N ARG A 10 5.48 0.67 5.08
CA ARG A 10 4.21 0.17 5.61
C ARG A 10 3.27 1.32 5.96
N HIS A 11 3.77 2.37 6.62
CA HIS A 11 2.96 3.53 6.96
C HIS A 11 2.52 4.30 5.71
N PHE A 12 3.42 4.53 4.76
CA PHE A 12 3.10 5.18 3.48
C PHE A 12 2.00 4.42 2.73
N ILE A 13 2.11 3.10 2.62
CA ILE A 13 1.12 2.26 1.96
C ILE A 13 -0.23 2.38 2.66
N ALA A 14 -0.27 2.28 4.00
CA ALA A 14 -1.54 2.38 4.73
C ALA A 14 -2.23 3.74 4.53
N MET A 15 -1.48 4.84 4.45
CA MET A 15 -2.05 6.19 4.27
C MET A 15 -2.42 6.51 2.82
N ARG A 16 -1.81 5.84 1.84
CA ARG A 16 -1.90 6.23 0.42
C ARG A 16 -2.58 5.21 -0.47
N ALA A 17 -2.53 3.92 -0.12
CA ALA A 17 -3.26 2.88 -0.85
C ALA A 17 -4.73 2.80 -0.40
N SER A 18 -5.36 3.89 0.01
CA SER A 18 -6.74 3.90 0.51
C SER A 18 -7.69 4.66 -0.40
N GLU A 19 -8.99 4.38 -0.28
CA GLU A 19 -10.04 5.04 -1.07
C GLU A 19 -10.05 6.57 -0.91
N HIS A 20 -9.63 7.06 0.26
CA HIS A 20 -9.56 8.48 0.59
C HIS A 20 -8.40 9.23 -0.08
N ALA A 21 -7.38 8.51 -0.58
CA ALA A 21 -6.24 9.12 -1.24
C ALA A 21 -6.54 9.47 -2.70
N ASP A 22 -5.82 10.46 -3.24
CA ASP A 22 -5.86 10.75 -4.67
C ASP A 22 -5.47 9.50 -5.50
N VAL A 23 -6.15 9.29 -6.62
CA VAL A 23 -5.99 8.12 -7.49
C VAL A 23 -4.53 7.94 -7.93
N GLU A 24 -3.81 9.02 -8.23
CA GLU A 24 -2.42 8.93 -8.71
C GLU A 24 -1.48 8.39 -7.63
N ILE A 25 -1.51 8.95 -6.42
CA ILE A 25 -0.66 8.50 -5.32
C ILE A 25 -1.08 7.13 -4.79
N ARG A 26 -2.37 6.78 -4.91
CA ARG A 26 -2.88 5.45 -4.60
C ARG A 26 -2.30 4.40 -5.54
N ALA A 27 -2.34 4.64 -6.84
CA ALA A 27 -1.75 3.73 -7.82
C ALA A 27 -0.26 3.52 -7.56
N LEU A 28 0.48 4.60 -7.26
CA LEU A 28 1.88 4.51 -6.86
C LEU A 28 2.08 3.65 -5.60
N ALA A 29 1.27 3.85 -4.57
CA ALA A 29 1.38 3.12 -3.31
C ALA A 29 1.10 1.62 -3.47
N VAL A 30 0.08 1.25 -4.27
CA VAL A 30 -0.24 -0.14 -4.60
C VAL A 30 0.90 -0.79 -5.39
N GLU A 31 1.47 -0.09 -6.36
CA GLU A 31 2.59 -0.61 -7.15
C GLU A 31 3.85 -0.82 -6.29
N CYS A 32 4.17 0.13 -5.41
CA CYS A 32 5.24 -0.06 -4.43
C CYS A 32 4.97 -1.27 -3.52
N LEU A 33 3.73 -1.47 -3.05
CA LEU A 33 3.37 -2.62 -2.24
C LEU A 33 3.58 -3.94 -3.00
N LYS A 34 3.18 -4.03 -4.27
CA LYS A 34 3.38 -5.24 -5.11
C LYS A 34 4.86 -5.60 -5.19
N GLN A 35 5.73 -4.62 -5.47
CA GLN A 35 7.18 -4.84 -5.52
C GLN A 35 7.77 -5.20 -4.14
N LEU A 36 7.29 -4.57 -3.06
CA LEU A 36 7.75 -4.87 -1.71
C LEU A 36 7.30 -6.26 -1.22
N LYS A 37 6.12 -6.74 -1.64
CA LYS A 37 5.68 -8.12 -1.37
C LYS A 37 6.56 -9.15 -2.08
N ASP A 38 7.06 -8.85 -3.28
CA ASP A 38 8.03 -9.71 -3.97
C ASP A 38 9.38 -9.76 -3.24
N LYS A 39 9.89 -8.62 -2.77
CA LYS A 39 11.21 -8.54 -2.11
C LYS A 39 11.21 -8.95 -0.64
N ALA A 40 10.10 -8.77 0.06
CA ALA A 40 10.01 -8.98 1.51
C ALA A 40 8.63 -9.50 1.93
N ALA A 41 8.17 -10.60 1.33
CA ALA A 41 6.84 -11.17 1.51
C ALA A 41 6.33 -11.17 2.96
N ASN A 42 7.11 -11.68 3.92
CA ASN A 42 6.71 -11.76 5.32
C ASN A 42 6.45 -10.39 5.98
N VAL A 43 7.11 -9.33 5.50
CA VAL A 43 7.00 -7.98 6.07
C VAL A 43 5.72 -7.27 5.59
N PHE A 44 5.14 -7.71 4.47
CA PHE A 44 3.98 -7.07 3.82
C PHE A 44 2.83 -8.05 3.56
N ALA A 45 2.88 -9.26 4.13
CA ALA A 45 1.91 -10.33 3.90
C ALA A 45 0.50 -9.96 4.38
N ASP A 46 0.40 -9.10 5.39
CA ASP A 46 -0.84 -8.64 5.99
C ASP A 46 -1.63 -7.63 5.13
N PHE A 47 -1.00 -7.02 4.14
CA PHE A 47 -1.70 -6.14 3.20
C PHE A 47 -2.46 -6.94 2.15
N GLN A 48 -3.75 -6.65 2.02
CA GLN A 48 -4.65 -7.21 1.00
C GLN A 48 -4.94 -6.15 -0.06
N ILE A 49 -4.72 -6.47 -1.34
CA ILE A 49 -5.03 -5.57 -2.45
C ILE A 49 -6.42 -5.94 -2.98
N ALA A 50 -7.28 -4.94 -3.13
CA ALA A 50 -8.62 -5.10 -3.70
C ALA A 50 -8.80 -4.12 -4.87
N LYS A 51 -9.63 -4.52 -5.84
CA LYS A 51 -10.02 -3.68 -6.97
C LYS A 51 -11.41 -3.10 -6.71
N LEU A 52 -11.55 -1.80 -6.90
CA LEU A 52 -12.82 -1.08 -6.78
C LEU A 52 -13.63 -1.17 -8.08
N ASP A 53 -14.89 -0.75 -8.02
CA ASP A 53 -15.82 -0.75 -9.17
C ASP A 53 -15.35 0.14 -10.33
N ASP A 54 -14.61 1.21 -10.02
CA ASP A 54 -13.99 2.11 -11.01
C ASP A 54 -12.72 1.52 -11.66
N GLY A 55 -12.30 0.34 -11.22
CA GLY A 55 -11.14 -0.39 -11.71
C GLY A 55 -9.82 0.00 -11.04
N THR A 56 -9.81 0.98 -10.13
CA THR A 56 -8.63 1.33 -9.34
C THR A 56 -8.38 0.31 -8.23
N GLU A 57 -7.15 0.27 -7.70
CA GLU A 57 -6.77 -0.65 -6.64
C GLU A 57 -6.55 0.10 -5.32
N VAL A 58 -6.89 -0.55 -4.22
CA VAL A 58 -6.60 -0.15 -2.84
C VAL A 58 -5.88 -1.27 -2.11
N ALA A 59 -5.27 -0.97 -0.97
CA ALA A 59 -4.73 -1.95 -0.06
C ALA A 59 -5.07 -1.63 1.40
N SER A 60 -5.44 -2.65 2.16
CA SER A 60 -5.73 -2.54 3.59
C SER A 60 -4.97 -3.60 4.39
N SER A 61 -4.70 -3.31 5.66
CA SER A 61 -4.11 -4.27 6.61
C SER A 61 -4.83 -4.14 7.96
N PRO A 62 -5.13 -5.25 8.65
CA PRO A 62 -5.71 -5.20 10.00
C PRO A 62 -4.73 -4.71 11.07
N TYR A 63 -3.44 -4.59 10.75
CA TYR A 63 -2.38 -4.24 11.71
C TYR A 63 -1.78 -2.85 11.50
N VAL A 64 -2.32 -2.08 10.55
CA VAL A 64 -1.92 -0.70 10.32
C VAL A 64 -3.18 0.13 10.15
N THR A 65 -3.50 0.92 11.17
CA THR A 65 -4.62 1.86 11.11
C THR A 65 -4.19 3.12 10.37
N GLU A 66 -5.06 3.66 9.52
CA GLU A 66 -5.01 5.07 9.15
C GLU A 66 -5.09 5.88 10.46
N GLY A 67 -4.26 6.92 10.58
CA GLY A 67 -4.36 7.87 11.68
C GLY A 67 -5.56 8.79 11.49
#